data_AF-A0A8X7U5Q4-F1
#
_entry.id   AF-A0A8X7U5Q4-F1
#
_cell.length_a   1.000
_cell.length_b   1.000
_cell.length_c   1.000
_cell.angle_alpha   90.00
_cell.angle_beta   90.00
_cell.angle_gamma   90.00
#
_symmetry.space_group_name_H-M   'P 1'
#
loop_
_entity.id
_entity.type
_entity.pdbx_description
1 polymer ?
#
loop_
_entity_poly.entity_id
_entity_poly.type
_entity_poly.pdbx_seq_one_letter_code
_entity_poly.pdbx_strand_id
1 'polypeptide(L)'
;MIQKKIYEKLSDLRDNGGKVSVTLYQLMREEGFTVDKADLIRCADLLGKQYHYQQALDIYEFMEKLKMPLSASQHGVRIDCIAQTKGVSVAETYFNSLDHRFKTQSTYRKLLK
;
A
#
# COMPACT_ATOMS: atom_id res chain seq x y z
N MET A 1 9.08 17.13 -3.01
CA MET A 1 10.33 16.86 -2.26
C MET A 1 10.15 15.74 -1.23
N ILE A 2 9.04 15.70 -0.49
CA ILE A 2 8.73 14.68 0.54
C ILE A 2 8.53 13.27 -0.04
N GLN A 3 7.76 13.14 -1.13
CA GLN A 3 7.47 11.84 -1.77
C GLN A 3 8.73 11.07 -2.17
N LYS A 4 9.73 11.74 -2.75
CA LYS A 4 10.99 11.11 -3.18
C LYS A 4 11.77 10.56 -1.97
N LYS A 5 11.85 11.34 -0.89
CA LYS A 5 12.53 10.96 0.35
C LYS A 5 11.83 9.79 1.06
N ILE A 6 10.50 9.78 1.08
CA ILE A 6 9.72 8.64 1.60
C ILE A 6 10.00 7.40 0.76
N TYR A 7 9.89 7.51 -0.56
CA TYR A 7 10.14 6.40 -1.47
C TYR A 7 11.55 5.82 -1.31
N GLU A 8 12.60 6.66 -1.26
CA GLU A 8 13.99 6.23 -1.05
C GLU A 8 14.13 5.45 0.27
N LYS A 9 13.68 6.05 1.38
CA LYS A 9 13.74 5.39 2.69
C LYS A 9 12.97 4.07 2.72
N LEU A 10 11.79 4.00 2.10
CA LEU A 10 10.96 2.79 2.11
C LEU A 10 11.49 1.71 1.16
N SER A 11 12.15 2.08 0.07
CA SER A 11 12.83 1.15 -0.84
C SER A 11 13.99 0.45 -0.13
N ASP A 12 14.79 1.21 0.63
CA ASP A 12 15.95 0.70 1.37
C ASP A 12 15.59 -0.24 2.54
N LEU A 13 14.33 -0.24 3.00
CA LEU A 13 13.88 -1.13 4.08
C LEU A 13 13.86 -2.60 3.67
N ARG A 14 13.79 -2.90 2.36
CA ARG A 14 13.82 -4.28 1.87
C ARG A 14 15.11 -4.99 2.26
N ASP A 15 16.22 -4.28 2.14
CA ASP A 15 17.55 -4.83 2.33
C ASP A 15 17.96 -4.81 3.82
N ASN A 16 17.34 -3.93 4.61
CA ASN A 16 17.64 -3.75 6.04
C ASN A 16 16.63 -4.42 6.99
N GLY A 17 15.55 -5.04 6.46
CA GLY A 17 14.53 -5.72 7.26
C GLY A 17 13.67 -4.80 8.13
N GLY A 18 13.64 -3.49 7.83
CA GLY A 18 12.89 -2.52 8.61
C GLY A 18 11.40 -2.48 8.27
N LYS A 19 10.56 -2.06 9.22
CA LYS A 19 9.10 -1.96 9.02
C LYS A 19 8.71 -0.60 8.46
N VAL A 20 7.98 -0.58 7.35
CA VAL A 20 7.47 0.64 6.68
C VAL A 20 6.70 1.54 7.66
N SER A 21 5.87 0.95 8.51
CA SER A 21 5.09 1.70 9.50
C SER A 21 5.96 2.44 10.51
N VAL A 22 7.05 1.82 11.00
CA VAL A 22 7.98 2.44 11.95
C VAL A 22 8.69 3.61 11.30
N THR A 23 9.17 3.43 10.07
CA THR A 23 9.85 4.49 9.32
C THR A 23 8.93 5.67 9.01
N LEU A 24 7.66 5.41 8.64
CA LEU A 24 6.67 6.48 8.45
C LEU A 24 6.39 7.22 9.76
N TYR A 25 6.21 6.51 10.88
CA TYR A 25 6.01 7.15 12.19
C TYR A 25 7.22 7.97 12.64
N GLN A 26 8.44 7.46 12.45
CA GLN A 26 9.68 8.19 12.74
C GLN A 26 9.79 9.45 11.89
N LEU A 27 9.52 9.35 10.59
CA LEU A 27 9.52 10.51 9.70
C LEU A 27 8.51 11.58 10.11
N MET A 28 7.30 11.18 10.53
CA MET A 28 6.27 12.11 11.02
C MET A 28 6.68 12.77 12.34
N ARG A 29 7.35 12.02 13.23
CA ARG A 29 7.80 12.49 14.56
C ARG A 29 9.03 13.38 14.52
N GLU A 30 10.05 12.96 13.78
CA GLU A 30 11.37 13.62 13.76
C GLU A 30 11.34 14.89 12.92
N GLU A 31 10.61 14.88 11.81
CA GLU A 31 10.63 15.99 10.86
C GLU A 31 9.34 16.84 10.88
N GLY A 32 8.39 16.52 11.75
CA GLY A 32 7.17 17.32 11.96
C GLY A 32 6.24 17.39 10.75
N PHE A 33 6.43 16.54 9.74
CA PHE A 33 5.62 16.55 8.53
C PHE A 33 4.34 15.74 8.72
N THR A 34 3.20 16.33 8.35
CA THR A 34 1.94 15.61 8.18
C THR A 34 1.99 14.88 6.84
N VAL A 35 2.26 13.58 6.87
CA VAL A 35 2.13 12.73 5.69
C VAL A 35 0.66 12.68 5.30
N ASP A 36 0.33 13.30 4.16
CA ASP A 36 -1.03 13.31 3.66
C ASP A 36 -1.38 11.99 2.95
N LYS A 37 -2.68 11.77 2.76
CA LYS A 37 -3.20 10.59 2.07
C LYS A 37 -2.65 10.46 0.64
N ALA A 38 -2.47 11.58 -0.06
CA ALA A 38 -2.06 11.58 -1.46
C ALA A 38 -0.61 11.12 -1.61
N ASP A 39 0.27 11.52 -0.70
CA ASP A 39 1.67 11.11 -0.67
C ASP A 39 1.79 9.61 -0.38
N LEU A 40 1.01 9.08 0.58
CA LEU A 40 0.97 7.63 0.85
C LEU A 40 0.52 6.83 -0.38
N ILE A 41 -0.55 7.27 -1.04
CA ILE A 41 -1.07 6.61 -2.25
C ILE A 41 0.00 6.61 -3.34
N ARG A 42 0.60 7.76 -3.63
CA ARG A 42 1.61 7.85 -4.69
C ARG A 42 2.83 6.99 -4.38
N CYS A 43 3.24 6.91 -3.11
CA CYS A 43 4.33 6.02 -2.68
C CYS A 43 3.95 4.54 -2.86
N ALA A 44 2.75 4.13 -2.44
CA ALA A 44 2.27 2.76 -2.62
C ALA A 44 2.17 2.37 -4.10
N ASP A 45 1.69 3.28 -4.95
CA ASP A 45 1.59 3.06 -6.39
C ASP A 45 2.97 2.92 -7.05
N LEU A 46 3.96 3.73 -6.64
CA LEU A 46 5.34 3.62 -7.14
C LEU A 46 5.98 2.30 -6.72
N LEU A 47 5.81 1.90 -5.46
CA LEU A 47 6.34 0.63 -4.94
C LEU A 47 5.69 -0.57 -5.63
N GLY A 48 4.36 -0.55 -5.82
CA GLY A 48 3.65 -1.60 -6.55
C GLY A 48 4.10 -1.74 -8.01
N LYS A 49 4.42 -0.62 -8.69
CA LYS A 49 4.96 -0.64 -10.07
C LYS A 49 6.36 -1.24 -10.16
N GLN A 50 7.13 -1.21 -9.07
CA GLN A 50 8.49 -1.73 -9.01
C GLN A 50 8.57 -3.09 -8.31
N TYR A 51 7.43 -3.79 -8.21
CA TYR A 51 7.35 -5.12 -7.60
C TYR A 51 7.73 -5.14 -6.11
N HIS A 52 7.71 -3.99 -5.43
CA HIS A 52 7.90 -3.86 -3.98
C HIS A 52 6.56 -4.09 -3.25
N TYR A 53 5.96 -5.25 -3.48
CA TYR A 53 4.59 -5.57 -3.07
C TYR A 53 4.41 -5.58 -1.55
N GLN A 54 5.42 -6.03 -0.79
CA GLN A 54 5.34 -6.04 0.67
C GLN A 54 5.30 -4.62 1.23
N GLN A 55 6.18 -3.73 0.77
CA GLN A 55 6.19 -2.35 1.25
C GLN A 55 4.95 -1.59 0.83
N ALA A 56 4.45 -1.82 -0.39
CA ALA A 56 3.19 -1.25 -0.84
C ALA A 56 2.01 -1.72 0.03
N LEU A 57 1.96 -3.01 0.39
CA LEU A 57 0.95 -3.57 1.28
C LEU A 57 1.02 -2.95 2.67
N ASP A 58 2.21 -2.78 3.24
CA ASP A 58 2.39 -2.17 4.54
C ASP A 58 1.87 -0.72 4.59
N ILE A 59 2.02 0.04 3.49
CA ILE A 59 1.42 1.39 3.37
C ILE A 59 -0.10 1.31 3.41
N TYR A 60 -0.71 0.37 2.66
CA TYR A 60 -2.17 0.21 2.67
C TYR A 60 -2.71 -0.23 4.03
N GLU A 61 -2.00 -1.11 4.74
CA GLU A 61 -2.34 -1.50 6.12
C GLU A 61 -2.21 -0.31 7.09
N PHE A 62 -1.21 0.55 6.90
CA PHE A 62 -1.06 1.79 7.66
C PHE A 62 -2.20 2.77 7.41
N MET A 63 -2.58 2.97 6.15
CA MET A 63 -3.72 3.82 5.77
C MET A 63 -5.04 3.31 6.35
N GLU A 64 -5.24 1.99 6.37
CA GLU A 64 -6.42 1.35 6.96
C GLU A 64 -6.49 1.59 8.48
N LYS A 65 -5.37 1.48 9.20
CA LYS A 65 -5.29 1.82 10.64
C LYS A 65 -5.65 3.28 10.91
N LEU A 66 -5.30 4.18 10.00
CA LEU A 66 -5.67 5.59 10.06
C LEU A 66 -7.10 5.87 9.54
N LYS A 67 -7.87 4.82 9.19
CA LYS A 67 -9.22 4.91 8.64
C LYS A 67 -9.29 5.80 7.39
N MET A 68 -8.22 5.85 6.60
CA MET A 68 -8.19 6.60 5.36
C MET A 68 -8.97 5.85 4.28
N PRO A 69 -9.99 6.46 3.65
CA PRO A 69 -10.82 5.76 2.67
C PRO A 69 -10.02 5.47 1.39
N LEU A 70 -10.12 4.26 0.86
CA LEU A 70 -9.45 3.89 -0.41
C LEU A 70 -10.44 3.93 -1.58
N SER A 71 -9.92 4.25 -2.77
CA SER A 71 -10.69 4.14 -4.02
C SER A 71 -10.69 2.71 -4.55
N ALA A 72 -11.58 2.40 -5.49
CA ALA A 72 -11.60 1.10 -6.16
C ALA A 72 -10.25 0.76 -6.82
N SER A 73 -9.58 1.75 -7.43
CA SER A 73 -8.25 1.57 -8.03
C SER A 73 -7.21 1.16 -6.99
N GLN A 74 -7.19 1.86 -5.84
CA GLN A 74 -6.26 1.58 -4.72
C GLN A 74 -6.52 0.20 -4.12
N HIS A 75 -7.79 -0.19 -3.96
CA HIS A 75 -8.13 -1.54 -3.57
C HIS A 75 -7.60 -2.58 -4.57
N GLY A 76 -7.63 -2.28 -5.87
CA GLY A 76 -7.04 -3.14 -6.90
C GLY A 76 -5.53 -3.32 -6.75
N VAL A 77 -4.80 -2.24 -6.44
CA VAL A 77 -3.35 -2.33 -6.17
C VAL A 77 -3.10 -3.14 -4.90
N ARG A 78 -3.88 -2.93 -3.83
CA ARG A 78 -3.76 -3.70 -2.59
C ARG A 78 -4.02 -5.19 -2.82
N ILE A 79 -5.05 -5.54 -3.59
CA ILE A 79 -5.36 -6.93 -3.96
C ILE A 79 -4.18 -7.58 -4.70
N ASP A 80 -3.61 -6.87 -5.68
CA ASP A 80 -2.41 -7.31 -6.42
C ASP A 80 -1.25 -7.57 -5.45
N CYS A 81 -0.99 -6.64 -4.52
CA CYS A 81 0.06 -6.80 -3.52
C CYS A 81 -0.19 -8.00 -2.59
N ILE A 82 -1.44 -8.22 -2.14
CA ILE A 82 -1.79 -9.36 -1.29
C ILE A 82 -1.60 -10.67 -2.06
N ALA A 83 -2.02 -10.74 -3.32
CA ALA A 83 -1.87 -11.94 -4.15
C ALA A 83 -0.39 -12.32 -4.30
N GLN A 84 0.48 -11.33 -4.53
CA GLN A 84 1.92 -11.54 -4.71
C GLN A 84 2.69 -11.84 -3.42
N THR A 85 2.16 -11.45 -2.25
CA THR A 85 2.86 -11.62 -0.95
C THR A 85 2.28 -12.72 -0.07
N LYS A 86 0.96 -12.84 -0.02
CA LYS A 86 0.20 -13.75 0.87
C LYS A 86 -0.58 -14.81 0.09
N GLY A 87 -0.60 -14.73 -1.25
CA GLY A 87 -1.28 -15.68 -2.12
C GLY A 87 -2.70 -15.26 -2.52
N VAL A 88 -3.18 -15.85 -3.62
CA VAL A 88 -4.45 -15.49 -4.29
C VAL A 88 -5.66 -15.71 -3.39
N SER A 89 -5.70 -16.80 -2.60
CA SER A 89 -6.82 -17.09 -1.70
C SER A 89 -7.04 -16.01 -0.63
N VAL A 90 -5.94 -15.44 -0.11
CA VAL A 90 -6.02 -14.32 0.84
C VAL A 90 -6.49 -13.05 0.13
N ALA A 91 -6.04 -12.82 -1.10
CA ALA A 91 -6.45 -11.69 -1.91
C ALA A 91 -7.95 -11.74 -2.27
N GLU A 92 -8.47 -12.92 -2.58
CA GLU A 92 -9.89 -13.15 -2.84
C GLU A 92 -10.74 -12.92 -1.59
N THR A 93 -10.29 -13.40 -0.43
CA THR A 93 -10.94 -13.12 0.87
C THR A 93 -11.04 -11.62 1.12
N TYR A 94 -9.96 -10.87 0.84
CA TYR A 94 -9.96 -9.42 0.94
C TYR A 94 -10.90 -8.76 -0.07
N PHE A 95 -10.90 -9.19 -1.34
CA PHE A 95 -11.83 -8.66 -2.34
C PHE A 95 -13.29 -8.89 -1.93
N ASN A 96 -13.60 -10.07 -1.38
CA ASN A 96 -14.95 -10.43 -0.97
C ASN A 96 -15.45 -9.61 0.24
N SER A 97 -14.56 -9.14 1.11
CA SER A 97 -14.92 -8.28 2.24
C SER A 97 -15.19 -6.82 1.86
N LEU A 98 -14.84 -6.39 0.64
CA LEU A 98 -15.10 -5.03 0.17
C LEU A 98 -16.61 -4.76 -0.03
N ASP A 99 -17.00 -3.50 0.20
CA ASP A 99 -18.30 -2.97 -0.23
C ASP A 99 -18.47 -3.17 -1.75
N HIS A 100 -19.70 -3.47 -2.17
CA HIS A 100 -20.01 -3.74 -3.57
C HIS A 100 -19.54 -2.63 -4.53
N ARG A 101 -19.55 -1.37 -4.08
CA ARG A 101 -19.09 -0.21 -4.87
C ARG A 101 -17.61 -0.28 -5.26
N PHE A 102 -16.79 -1.04 -4.54
CA PHE A 102 -15.37 -1.23 -4.84
C PHE A 102 -15.07 -2.53 -5.61
N LYS A 103 -16.07 -3.42 -5.76
CA LYS A 103 -15.98 -4.65 -6.57
C LYS A 103 -16.22 -4.34 -8.05
N THR A 104 -15.24 -3.72 -8.67
CA THR A 104 -15.26 -3.36 -10.10
C THR A 104 -14.60 -4.43 -10.96
N GLN A 105 -14.88 -4.42 -12.26
CA GLN A 105 -14.19 -5.31 -13.21
C GLN A 105 -12.67 -5.13 -13.17
N SER A 106 -12.18 -3.91 -12.88
CA SER A 106 -10.76 -3.62 -12.73
C SER A 106 -10.15 -4.31 -11.51
N THR A 107 -10.84 -4.32 -10.38
CA THR A 107 -10.37 -5.02 -9.18
C THR A 107 -10.41 -6.54 -9.34
N TYR A 108 -11.43 -7.07 -10.01
CA TYR A 108 -11.52 -8.50 -10.32
C TYR A 108 -10.40 -8.98 -11.27
N ARG A 109 -10.07 -8.21 -12.31
CA ARG A 109 -8.98 -8.53 -13.25
C ARG A 109 -7.62 -8.69 -12.58
N LYS A 110 -7.40 -8.08 -11.42
CA LYS A 110 -6.15 -8.22 -10.66
C LYS A 110 -5.97 -9.60 -10.02
N LEU A 111 -7.05 -10.36 -9.82
CA LEU A 111 -7.01 -11.72 -9.28
C LEU A 111 -6.73 -12.79 -10.36
N LEU A 112 -6.87 -12.44 -11.64
CA LEU A 112 -6.76 -13.39 -12.77
C LEU A 112 -5.37 -13.38 -13.43
N LYS A 113 -4.35 -12.81 -12.78
CA LYS A 113 -3.00 -12.67 -13.32
C LYS A 113 -2.09 -13.82 -12.92
#